data_AF-A0A409Y7D6-F1
#
_entry.id   AF-A0A409Y7D6-F1
#
_cell.length_a   1.000
_cell.length_b   1.000
_cell.length_c   1.000
_cell.angle_alpha   90.00
_cell.angle_beta   90.00
_cell.angle_gamma   90.00
#
_symmetry.space_group_name_H-M   'P 1'
#
loop_
_entity.id
_entity.type
_entity.pdbx_description
1 polymer ?
#
loop_
_entity_poly.entity_id
_entity_poly.type
_entity_poly.pdbx_seq_one_letter_code
_entity_poly.pdbx_strand_id
1 'polypeptide(L)'
;MTTSGDTFPALSGFYRLLFLYLEPLSTLTPFLMVWVSPGSSWFHHQLIPSNEPHPLNIEDSRTLMAIWQLANCYFLLGMISSLVFRAIRDALPNNGVAQERILGSAFLALGIADHHFRSTVRTAIIFSMTPYPALPGYYKFMFLYLEPISEVGPFVMCMKEGASWFYNELVPPTGPPPLTLDPRAEIAIWQLAIGFLLLFILTSLAYRGVRDALQDRLDLQEKLTGAILFSLGIADVTHFTLTYIFLPEEWKYQPWLWNTTTHGNLSFVILLHVSRICWFLGVGRKRYYFGQPARAIPAKKA
;
A
#
# COMPACT_ATOMS: atom_id res chain seq x y z
N MET A 1 -14.88 25.37 -31.86
CA MET A 1 -13.74 24.67 -31.24
C MET A 1 -14.29 23.91 -30.05
N THR A 2 -14.73 22.68 -30.24
CA THR A 2 -15.26 21.83 -29.15
C THR A 2 -14.09 21.44 -28.26
N THR A 3 -14.06 21.95 -27.03
CA THR A 3 -13.10 21.52 -26.02
C THR A 3 -13.21 20.00 -25.92
N SER A 4 -12.10 19.29 -26.10
CA SER A 4 -12.04 17.85 -25.81
C SER A 4 -12.56 17.67 -24.40
N GLY A 5 -13.71 16.99 -24.24
CA GLY A 5 -14.33 16.80 -22.94
C GLY A 5 -13.31 16.28 -21.95
N ASP A 6 -13.21 16.93 -20.78
CA ASP A 6 -12.26 16.51 -19.75
C ASP A 6 -12.56 15.06 -19.39
N THR A 7 -11.61 14.17 -19.67
CA THR A 7 -11.76 12.73 -19.40
C THR A 7 -11.65 12.42 -17.91
N PHE A 8 -11.37 13.42 -17.07
CA PHE A 8 -11.29 13.27 -15.63
C PHE A 8 -12.06 14.34 -14.85
N PRO A 9 -13.39 14.45 -15.02
CA PRO A 9 -14.18 15.51 -14.40
C PRO A 9 -14.08 15.54 -12.87
N ALA A 10 -13.85 14.39 -12.21
CA ALA A 10 -13.70 14.32 -10.75
C ALA A 10 -12.43 15.01 -10.21
N LEU A 11 -11.40 15.20 -11.05
CA LEU A 11 -10.17 15.90 -10.71
C LEU A 11 -9.83 16.88 -11.83
N SER A 12 -10.41 18.08 -11.74
CA SER A 12 -10.19 19.17 -12.68
C SER A 12 -9.21 20.23 -12.12
N GLY A 13 -8.60 21.00 -13.03
CA GLY A 13 -7.77 22.16 -12.70
C GLY A 13 -6.64 21.87 -11.71
N PHE A 14 -6.63 22.60 -10.59
CA PHE A 14 -5.59 22.50 -9.54
C PHE A 14 -5.55 21.11 -8.89
N TYR A 15 -6.69 20.51 -8.58
CA TYR A 15 -6.75 19.18 -7.94
C TYR A 15 -6.16 18.09 -8.83
N ARG A 16 -6.29 18.25 -10.15
CA ARG A 16 -5.62 17.37 -11.11
C ARG A 16 -4.11 17.45 -11.00
N LEU A 17 -3.55 18.68 -10.96
CA LEU A 17 -2.12 18.88 -10.81
C LEU A 17 -1.61 18.28 -9.50
N LEU A 18 -2.33 18.56 -8.40
CA LEU A 18 -1.96 18.11 -7.06
C LEU A 18 -1.98 16.58 -6.95
N PHE A 19 -3.13 15.95 -7.18
CA PHE A 19 -3.33 14.53 -6.85
C PHE A 19 -2.87 13.55 -7.93
N LEU A 20 -2.70 13.96 -9.19
CA LEU A 20 -2.16 13.08 -10.23
C LEU A 20 -0.66 13.21 -10.46
N TYR A 21 -0.05 14.30 -10.01
CA TYR A 21 1.35 14.57 -10.31
C TYR A 21 2.14 14.90 -9.04
N LEU A 22 1.78 15.97 -8.32
CA LEU A 22 2.61 16.44 -7.21
C LEU A 22 2.60 15.49 -6.02
N GLU A 23 1.42 15.03 -5.58
CA GLU A 23 1.29 14.13 -4.44
C GLU A 23 1.95 12.76 -4.70
N PRO A 24 1.68 12.04 -5.82
CA PRO A 24 2.40 10.80 -6.08
C PRO A 24 3.92 11.01 -6.17
N LEU A 25 4.37 12.13 -6.73
CA LEU A 25 5.81 12.45 -6.82
C LEU A 25 6.42 12.70 -5.43
N SER A 26 5.76 13.50 -4.59
CA SER A 26 6.24 13.76 -3.22
C SER A 26 6.22 12.48 -2.38
N THR A 27 5.20 11.65 -2.52
CA THR A 27 5.09 10.38 -1.80
C THR A 27 6.15 9.38 -2.25
N LEU A 28 6.56 9.38 -3.52
CA LEU A 28 7.68 8.55 -4.03
C LEU A 28 9.07 9.10 -3.65
N THR A 29 9.17 10.34 -3.19
CA THR A 29 10.46 11.01 -2.96
C THR A 29 11.31 10.31 -1.89
N PRO A 30 10.77 9.90 -0.71
CA PRO A 30 11.53 9.10 0.26
C PRO A 30 12.11 7.81 -0.30
N PHE A 31 11.35 7.10 -1.14
CA PHE A 31 11.85 5.90 -1.83
C PHE A 31 13.07 6.22 -2.71
N LEU A 32 12.98 7.26 -3.54
CA LEU A 32 14.09 7.68 -4.41
C LEU A 32 15.31 8.14 -3.60
N MET A 33 15.08 8.85 -2.48
CA MET A 33 16.14 9.29 -1.60
C MET A 33 16.90 8.12 -0.97
N VAL A 34 16.19 7.07 -0.54
CA VAL A 34 16.80 5.88 0.07
C VAL A 34 17.47 4.99 -0.97
N TRP A 35 16.83 4.75 -2.11
CA TRP A 35 17.29 3.79 -3.13
C TRP A 35 18.35 4.33 -4.08
N VAL A 36 18.31 5.63 -4.38
CA VAL A 36 19.15 6.23 -5.44
C VAL A 36 20.15 7.20 -4.85
N SER A 37 19.67 8.29 -4.28
CA SER A 37 20.51 9.34 -3.72
C SER A 37 19.66 10.28 -2.88
N PRO A 38 20.08 10.65 -1.65
CA PRO A 38 21.45 10.54 -1.15
C PRO A 38 21.79 9.24 -0.39
N GLY A 39 20.82 8.33 -0.22
CA GLY A 39 20.98 7.02 0.43
C GLY A 39 20.24 6.90 1.76
N SER A 40 20.13 5.66 2.27
CA SER A 40 19.42 5.34 3.51
C SER A 40 19.97 6.06 4.74
N SER A 41 21.30 6.18 4.85
CA SER A 41 21.95 6.86 5.99
C SER A 41 21.64 8.35 6.04
N TRP A 42 21.67 9.02 4.88
CA TRP A 42 21.23 10.41 4.79
C TRP A 42 19.77 10.56 5.17
N PHE A 43 18.89 9.69 4.63
CA PHE A 43 17.46 9.78 4.92
C PHE A 43 17.16 9.60 6.41
N HIS A 44 17.75 8.60 7.06
CA HIS A 44 17.65 8.40 8.52
C HIS A 44 18.16 9.62 9.31
N HIS A 45 19.27 10.22 8.87
CA HIS A 45 19.80 11.45 9.45
C HIS A 45 18.93 12.69 9.20
N GLN A 46 18.03 12.68 8.21
CA GLN A 46 17.09 13.80 8.00
C GLN A 46 15.79 13.67 8.81
N LEU A 47 15.54 12.53 9.47
CA LEU A 47 14.34 12.37 10.31
C LEU A 47 14.31 13.31 11.52
N ILE A 48 15.48 13.78 11.97
CA ILE A 48 15.62 14.81 12.99
C ILE A 48 16.61 15.87 12.48
N PRO A 49 16.24 17.16 12.51
CA PRO A 49 17.14 18.25 12.16
C PRO A 49 18.46 18.17 12.94
N SER A 50 19.58 18.23 12.23
CA SER A 50 20.91 18.25 12.83
C SER A 50 21.87 19.04 11.95
N ASN A 51 22.84 19.68 12.60
CA ASN A 51 23.95 20.35 11.94
C ASN A 51 25.18 19.44 11.80
N GLU A 52 25.14 18.25 12.40
CA GLU A 52 26.23 17.28 12.31
C GLU A 52 26.25 16.63 10.93
N PRO A 53 27.42 16.20 10.42
CA PRO A 53 27.46 15.40 9.22
C PRO A 53 26.74 14.07 9.47
N HIS A 54 26.00 13.60 8.47
CA HIS A 54 25.42 12.26 8.54
C HIS A 54 26.52 11.18 8.57
N PRO A 55 26.28 10.04 9.21
CA PRO A 55 27.18 8.91 9.10
C PRO A 55 27.26 8.40 7.65
N LEU A 56 28.32 7.66 7.32
CA LEU A 56 28.47 7.06 5.98
C LEU A 56 27.53 5.86 5.79
N ASN A 57 27.29 5.10 6.86
CA ASN A 57 26.47 3.88 6.86
C ASN A 57 25.60 3.83 8.11
N ILE A 58 24.50 3.09 8.03
CA ILE A 58 23.72 2.66 9.21
C ILE A 58 24.27 1.30 9.64
N GLU A 59 24.93 1.24 10.80
CA GLU A 59 25.56 0.00 11.28
C GLU A 59 24.55 -0.99 11.87
N ASP A 60 23.48 -0.47 12.47
CA ASP A 60 22.45 -1.31 13.09
C ASP A 60 21.46 -1.86 12.05
N SER A 61 21.38 -3.19 11.97
CA SER A 61 20.56 -3.91 11.01
C SER A 61 19.05 -3.66 11.17
N ARG A 62 18.58 -3.41 12.40
CA ARG A 62 17.17 -3.10 12.67
C ARG A 62 16.77 -1.72 12.15
N THR A 63 17.62 -0.72 12.37
CA THR A 63 17.44 0.64 11.84
C THR A 63 17.49 0.60 10.32
N LEU A 64 18.44 -0.14 9.74
CA LEU A 64 18.52 -0.31 8.30
C LEU A 64 17.23 -0.96 7.77
N MET A 65 16.78 -2.06 8.37
CA MET A 65 15.50 -2.71 8.02
C MET A 65 14.32 -1.73 8.09
N ALA A 66 14.19 -0.96 9.18
CA ALA A 66 13.12 0.00 9.38
C ALA A 66 13.06 1.04 8.25
N ILE A 67 14.22 1.61 7.88
CA ILE A 67 14.32 2.65 6.86
C ILE A 67 13.99 2.11 5.47
N TRP A 68 14.46 0.91 5.13
CA TRP A 68 14.16 0.30 3.83
C TRP A 68 12.70 -0.15 3.72
N GLN A 69 12.10 -0.69 4.79
CA GLN A 69 10.68 -1.01 4.81
C GLN A 69 9.81 0.26 4.74
N LEU A 70 10.19 1.32 5.43
CA LEU A 70 9.52 2.61 5.36
C LEU A 70 9.60 3.20 3.94
N ALA A 71 10.77 3.17 3.31
CA ALA A 71 10.93 3.57 1.91
C ALA A 71 10.04 2.74 0.97
N ASN A 72 9.92 1.43 1.22
CA ASN A 72 9.03 0.57 0.46
C ASN A 72 7.53 0.92 0.66
N CYS A 73 7.14 1.30 1.87
CA CYS A 73 5.79 1.78 2.14
C CYS A 73 5.48 3.06 1.34
N TYR A 74 6.40 4.03 1.31
CA TYR A 74 6.28 5.24 0.49
C TYR A 74 6.21 4.92 -1.00
N PHE A 75 7.01 3.96 -1.47
CA PHE A 75 6.94 3.48 -2.85
C PHE A 75 5.56 2.93 -3.22
N LEU A 76 5.01 2.04 -2.37
CA LEU A 76 3.68 1.47 -2.57
C LEU A 76 2.59 2.54 -2.58
N LEU A 77 2.59 3.46 -1.62
CA LEU A 77 1.61 4.54 -1.57
C LEU A 77 1.68 5.41 -2.83
N GLY A 78 2.88 5.76 -3.29
CA GLY A 78 3.08 6.48 -4.54
C GLY A 78 2.61 5.70 -5.78
N MET A 79 2.79 4.38 -5.82
CA MET A 79 2.25 3.52 -6.88
C MET A 79 0.72 3.48 -6.85
N ILE A 80 0.09 3.35 -5.68
CA ILE A 80 -1.37 3.36 -5.57
C ILE A 80 -1.92 4.69 -6.09
N SER A 81 -1.40 5.83 -5.61
CA SER A 81 -1.86 7.15 -6.05
C SER A 81 -1.62 7.40 -7.55
N SER A 82 -0.50 6.92 -8.11
CA SER A 82 -0.19 7.13 -9.53
C SER A 82 -0.90 6.17 -10.48
N LEU A 83 -0.97 4.87 -10.16
CA LEU A 83 -1.53 3.84 -11.03
C LEU A 83 -3.04 3.72 -10.88
N VAL A 84 -3.57 3.72 -9.66
CA VAL A 84 -5.00 3.54 -9.43
C VAL A 84 -5.78 4.77 -9.90
N PHE A 85 -5.29 5.98 -9.66
CA PHE A 85 -6.01 7.18 -10.13
C PHE A 85 -6.01 7.30 -11.66
N ARG A 86 -4.91 6.90 -12.32
CA ARG A 86 -4.88 6.79 -13.79
C ARG A 86 -5.81 5.68 -14.28
N ALA A 87 -5.85 4.53 -13.61
CA ALA A 87 -6.77 3.45 -13.95
C ALA A 87 -8.23 3.89 -13.85
N ILE A 88 -8.59 4.66 -12.80
CA ILE A 88 -9.92 5.26 -12.62
C ILE A 88 -10.25 6.20 -13.80
N ARG A 89 -9.36 7.14 -14.11
CA ARG A 89 -9.51 8.06 -15.24
C ARG A 89 -9.77 7.31 -16.55
N ASP A 90 -8.92 6.34 -16.85
CA ASP A 90 -8.94 5.64 -18.13
C ASP A 90 -10.09 4.63 -18.22
N ALA A 91 -10.58 4.11 -17.09
CA ALA A 91 -11.71 3.19 -17.02
C ALA A 91 -13.08 3.90 -17.06
N LEU A 92 -13.15 5.14 -16.58
CA LEU A 92 -14.40 5.87 -16.35
C LEU A 92 -14.44 7.26 -17.01
N PRO A 93 -13.97 7.45 -18.26
CA PRO A 93 -13.74 8.79 -18.82
C PRO A 93 -14.99 9.69 -18.89
N ASN A 94 -16.19 9.09 -18.91
CA ASN A 94 -17.47 9.81 -18.99
C ASN A 94 -18.39 9.52 -17.79
N ASN A 95 -17.86 9.03 -16.67
CA ASN A 95 -18.64 8.71 -15.47
C ASN A 95 -18.06 9.41 -14.24
N GLY A 96 -18.22 10.73 -14.19
CA GLY A 96 -17.70 11.57 -13.11
C GLY A 96 -18.20 11.15 -11.72
N VAL A 97 -19.46 10.74 -11.59
CA VAL A 97 -20.03 10.28 -10.30
C VAL A 97 -19.30 9.03 -9.79
N ALA A 98 -19.01 8.05 -10.65
CA ALA A 98 -18.25 6.87 -10.25
C ALA A 98 -16.80 7.22 -9.92
N GLN A 99 -16.17 8.12 -10.70
CA GLN A 99 -14.84 8.63 -10.39
C GLN A 99 -14.80 9.30 -9.00
N GLU A 100 -15.73 10.21 -8.70
CA GLU A 100 -15.83 10.91 -7.41
C GLU A 100 -16.05 9.96 -6.25
N ARG A 101 -16.91 8.94 -6.39
CA ARG A 101 -17.14 7.95 -5.32
C ARG A 101 -15.90 7.12 -5.01
N ILE A 102 -15.18 6.69 -6.04
CA ILE A 102 -13.97 5.87 -5.88
C ILE A 102 -12.83 6.74 -5.32
N LEU A 103 -12.58 7.91 -5.92
CA LEU A 103 -11.55 8.84 -5.45
C LEU A 103 -11.84 9.39 -4.07
N GLY A 104 -13.10 9.73 -3.78
CA GLY A 104 -13.53 10.20 -2.46
C GLY A 104 -13.27 9.16 -1.37
N SER A 105 -13.37 7.86 -1.69
CA SER A 105 -12.99 6.79 -0.76
C SER A 105 -11.48 6.76 -0.48
N ALA A 106 -10.65 6.99 -1.51
CA ALA A 106 -9.20 7.07 -1.36
C ALA A 106 -8.76 8.35 -0.62
N PHE A 107 -9.34 9.51 -0.95
CA PHE A 107 -9.06 10.77 -0.24
C PHE A 107 -9.56 10.76 1.20
N LEU A 108 -10.67 10.07 1.49
CA LEU A 108 -11.10 9.85 2.87
C LEU A 108 -10.06 9.01 3.64
N ALA A 109 -9.49 7.98 3.02
CA ALA A 109 -8.43 7.20 3.65
C ALA A 109 -7.21 8.06 3.99
N LEU A 110 -6.73 8.84 3.01
CA LEU A 110 -5.60 9.76 3.17
C LEU A 110 -5.89 10.83 4.24
N GLY A 111 -7.07 11.46 4.20
CA GLY A 111 -7.46 12.46 5.19
C GLY A 111 -7.64 11.89 6.60
N ILE A 112 -8.03 10.62 6.75
CA ILE A 112 -8.05 9.95 8.07
C ILE A 112 -6.62 9.71 8.57
N ALA A 113 -5.67 9.39 7.69
CA ALA A 113 -4.28 9.23 8.09
C ALA A 113 -3.62 10.57 8.48
N ASP A 114 -3.99 11.66 7.81
CA ASP A 114 -3.46 13.00 8.09
C ASP A 114 -3.99 13.61 9.41
N HIS A 115 -5.16 13.20 9.89
CA HIS A 115 -5.79 13.77 11.08
C HIS A 115 -5.75 12.80 12.27
N HIS A 116 -5.35 13.29 13.45
CA HIS A 116 -5.28 12.48 14.68
C HIS A 116 -6.61 11.73 14.94
N PHE A 117 -6.50 10.40 14.99
CA PHE A 117 -7.55 9.38 15.02
C PHE A 117 -8.45 9.47 16.27
N ARG A 118 -9.40 10.40 16.33
CA ARG A 118 -10.39 10.42 17.44
C ARG A 118 -11.87 10.57 17.07
N SER A 119 -12.27 10.94 15.85
CA SER A 119 -13.70 11.24 15.59
C SER A 119 -14.38 10.60 14.37
N THR A 120 -13.69 10.03 13.38
CA THR A 120 -14.33 9.74 12.06
C THR A 120 -14.63 8.25 11.77
N VAL A 121 -14.30 7.31 12.65
CA VAL A 121 -14.32 5.86 12.31
C VAL A 121 -15.71 5.22 12.39
N ARG A 122 -16.70 5.85 13.03
CA ARG A 122 -18.00 5.19 13.29
C ARG A 122 -18.84 4.88 12.05
N THR A 123 -18.55 5.46 10.89
CA THR A 123 -19.38 5.29 9.68
C THR A 123 -18.66 4.51 8.56
N ALA A 124 -17.33 4.37 8.63
CA ALA A 124 -16.53 3.82 7.54
C ALA A 124 -16.42 2.28 7.55
N ILE A 125 -16.62 1.62 8.70
CA ILE A 125 -16.39 0.17 8.87
C ILE A 125 -17.70 -0.56 9.18
N ILE A 126 -18.68 -0.48 8.28
CA ILE A 126 -19.83 -1.40 8.29
C ILE A 126 -19.59 -2.42 7.18
N PHE A 127 -19.42 -3.69 7.57
CA PHE A 127 -19.34 -4.83 6.66
C PHE A 127 -20.66 -4.96 5.88
N SER A 128 -20.77 -4.29 4.74
CA SER A 128 -21.88 -4.50 3.81
C SER A 128 -21.70 -5.84 3.11
N MET A 129 -22.76 -6.66 3.13
CA MET A 129 -22.84 -7.96 2.44
C MET A 129 -23.00 -7.86 0.92
N THR A 130 -22.76 -6.68 0.32
CA THR A 130 -22.85 -6.53 -1.14
C THR A 130 -21.88 -7.48 -1.84
N PRO A 131 -22.35 -8.22 -2.87
CA PRO A 131 -21.50 -9.08 -3.66
C PRO A 131 -20.32 -8.31 -4.24
N TYR A 132 -19.14 -8.94 -4.27
CA TYR A 132 -17.96 -8.40 -4.92
C TYR A 132 -17.39 -9.42 -5.91
N PRO A 133 -17.99 -9.56 -7.11
CA PRO A 133 -17.62 -10.63 -8.04
C PRO A 133 -16.17 -10.59 -8.53
N ALA A 134 -15.50 -9.44 -8.50
CA ALA A 134 -14.07 -9.35 -8.80
C ALA A 134 -13.18 -10.06 -7.75
N LEU A 135 -13.63 -10.19 -6.50
CA LEU A 135 -12.95 -10.90 -5.42
C LEU A 135 -13.84 -12.01 -4.85
N PRO A 136 -14.02 -13.15 -5.54
CA PRO A 136 -14.87 -14.23 -5.05
C PRO A 136 -14.12 -15.17 -4.11
N GLY A 137 -14.86 -15.85 -3.22
CA GLY A 137 -14.39 -17.00 -2.44
C GLY A 137 -13.08 -16.74 -1.68
N TYR A 138 -12.05 -17.53 -2.01
CA TYR A 138 -10.70 -17.43 -1.42
C TYR A 138 -10.11 -16.01 -1.51
N TYR A 139 -10.23 -15.34 -2.65
CA TYR A 139 -9.68 -14.00 -2.83
C TYR A 139 -10.41 -12.94 -1.99
N LYS A 140 -11.71 -13.16 -1.74
CA LYS A 140 -12.47 -12.34 -0.78
C LYS A 140 -11.86 -12.48 0.60
N PHE A 141 -11.66 -13.72 1.05
CA PHE A 141 -11.06 -14.00 2.36
C PHE A 141 -9.66 -13.37 2.48
N MET A 142 -8.79 -13.60 1.51
CA MET A 142 -7.43 -13.11 1.53
C MET A 142 -7.36 -11.58 1.53
N PHE A 143 -7.95 -10.91 0.54
CA PHE A 143 -7.69 -9.49 0.29
C PHE A 143 -8.68 -8.52 0.96
N LEU A 144 -9.85 -8.99 1.41
CA LEU A 144 -10.79 -8.13 2.15
C LEU A 144 -10.80 -8.38 3.66
N TYR A 145 -10.17 -9.45 4.14
CA TYR A 145 -10.15 -9.77 5.56
C TYR A 145 -8.73 -10.05 6.06
N LEU A 146 -8.09 -11.10 5.56
CA LEU A 146 -6.82 -11.57 6.13
C LEU A 146 -5.69 -10.53 5.98
N GLU A 147 -5.50 -10.00 4.77
CA GLU A 147 -4.51 -8.96 4.50
C GLU A 147 -4.80 -7.67 5.31
N PRO A 148 -5.99 -7.05 5.22
CA PRO A 148 -6.29 -5.87 6.02
C PRO A 148 -6.06 -6.05 7.53
N ILE A 149 -6.41 -7.23 8.09
CA ILE A 149 -6.16 -7.53 9.50
C ILE A 149 -4.67 -7.61 9.80
N SER A 150 -3.88 -8.21 8.91
CA SER A 150 -2.42 -8.31 9.06
C SER A 150 -1.74 -6.93 9.03
N GLU A 151 -2.27 -5.98 8.27
CA GLU A 151 -1.76 -4.60 8.19
C GLU A 151 -2.06 -3.80 9.47
N VAL A 152 -3.16 -4.09 10.17
CA VAL A 152 -3.48 -3.42 11.45
C VAL A 152 -2.62 -3.93 12.61
N GLY A 153 -2.17 -5.19 12.54
CA GLY A 153 -1.41 -5.86 13.60
C GLY A 153 -0.18 -5.08 14.09
N PRO A 154 0.77 -4.71 13.19
CA PRO A 154 1.97 -3.94 13.56
C PRO A 154 1.64 -2.63 14.28
N PHE A 155 0.62 -1.89 13.82
CA PHE A 155 0.21 -0.64 14.46
C PHE A 155 -0.32 -0.87 15.88
N VAL A 156 -1.24 -1.83 16.06
CA VAL A 156 -1.82 -2.15 17.37
C VAL A 156 -0.75 -2.63 18.35
N MET A 157 0.17 -3.48 17.90
CA MET A 157 1.26 -3.97 18.74
C MET A 157 2.26 -2.87 19.09
N CYS A 158 2.62 -1.99 18.15
CA CYS A 158 3.47 -0.83 18.42
C CYS A 158 2.81 0.15 19.41
N MET A 159 1.49 0.34 19.34
CA MET A 159 0.74 1.14 20.31
C MET A 159 0.71 0.52 21.71
N LYS A 160 0.69 -0.82 21.81
CA LYS A 160 0.59 -1.54 23.08
C LYS A 160 1.95 -1.73 23.75
N GLU A 161 2.96 -2.17 22.99
CA GLU A 161 4.27 -2.56 23.49
C GLU A 161 5.36 -1.48 23.27
N GLY A 162 5.06 -0.46 22.45
CA GLY A 162 5.97 0.65 22.15
C GLY A 162 6.87 0.42 20.93
N ALA A 163 7.51 1.50 20.48
CA ALA A 163 8.39 1.49 19.31
C ALA A 163 9.63 0.61 19.52
N SER A 164 10.22 0.58 20.72
CA SER A 164 11.37 -0.29 21.03
C SER A 164 11.05 -1.77 20.81
N TRP A 165 9.83 -2.20 21.15
CA TRP A 165 9.41 -3.59 20.92
C TRP A 165 9.32 -3.89 19.43
N PHE A 166 8.63 -3.03 18.66
CA PHE A 166 8.47 -3.25 17.22
C PHE A 166 9.82 -3.20 16.49
N TYR A 167 10.68 -2.26 16.86
CA TYR A 167 12.06 -2.17 16.40
C TYR A 167 12.83 -3.48 16.64
N ASN A 168 12.74 -4.04 17.84
CA ASN A 168 13.40 -5.29 18.18
C ASN A 168 12.88 -6.47 17.35
N GLU A 169 11.59 -6.48 17.02
CA GLU A 169 10.95 -7.50 16.18
C GLU A 169 11.33 -7.43 14.70
N LEU A 170 11.93 -6.34 14.19
CA LEU A 170 12.30 -6.25 12.78
C LEU A 170 13.36 -7.29 12.34
N VAL A 171 14.17 -7.77 13.29
CA VAL A 171 15.25 -8.73 13.03
C VAL A 171 15.32 -9.77 14.18
N PRO A 172 15.30 -11.08 13.88
CA PRO A 172 15.49 -12.12 14.88
C PRO A 172 16.98 -12.25 15.29
N PRO A 173 17.27 -12.85 16.46
CA PRO A 173 16.34 -13.20 17.52
C PRO A 173 15.89 -11.94 18.27
N THR A 174 14.69 -12.00 18.85
CA THR A 174 14.19 -10.93 19.70
C THR A 174 14.74 -11.14 21.12
N GLY A 175 15.86 -10.47 21.40
CA GLY A 175 16.28 -10.23 22.77
C GLY A 175 15.29 -9.32 23.51
N PRO A 176 15.58 -8.89 24.75
CA PRO A 176 14.80 -7.82 25.34
C PRO A 176 14.86 -6.57 24.46
N PRO A 177 13.73 -5.85 24.25
CA PRO A 177 13.76 -4.58 23.55
C PRO A 177 14.76 -3.60 24.16
N PRO A 178 15.41 -2.74 23.36
CA PRO A 178 16.35 -1.76 23.90
C PRO A 178 15.64 -0.80 24.86
N LEU A 179 16.29 -0.51 26.01
CA LEU A 179 15.78 0.43 27.01
C LEU A 179 15.70 1.86 26.47
N THR A 180 16.64 2.21 25.59
CA THR A 180 16.68 3.51 24.91
C THR A 180 16.87 3.27 23.42
N LEU A 181 16.00 3.85 22.62
CA LEU A 181 16.07 3.81 21.16
C LEU A 181 16.62 5.14 20.65
N ASP A 182 17.43 5.09 19.58
CA ASP A 182 17.82 6.31 18.88
C ASP A 182 16.54 7.05 18.40
N PRO A 183 16.37 8.35 18.70
CA PRO A 183 15.13 9.04 18.38
C PRO A 183 14.76 9.03 16.88
N ARG A 184 15.74 8.91 15.98
CA ARG A 184 15.49 8.83 14.53
C ARG A 184 14.96 7.45 14.15
N ALA A 185 15.52 6.40 14.74
CA ALA A 185 14.99 5.05 14.60
C ALA A 185 13.56 4.96 15.18
N GLU A 186 13.29 5.61 16.32
CA GLU A 186 11.95 5.68 16.90
C GLU A 186 10.95 6.35 15.95
N ILE A 187 11.30 7.48 15.34
CA ILE A 187 10.46 8.14 14.33
C ILE A 187 10.20 7.21 13.14
N ALA A 188 11.23 6.53 12.62
CA ALA A 188 11.09 5.61 11.50
C ALA A 188 10.11 4.47 11.82
N ILE A 189 10.15 3.93 13.03
CA ILE A 189 9.26 2.86 13.49
C ILE A 189 7.82 3.34 13.61
N TRP A 190 7.60 4.53 14.17
CA TRP A 190 6.25 5.11 14.24
C TRP A 190 5.69 5.42 12.85
N GLN A 191 6.51 5.97 11.95
CA GLN A 191 6.12 6.21 10.57
C GLN A 191 5.76 4.91 9.85
N LEU A 192 6.54 3.85 10.06
CA LEU A 192 6.27 2.53 9.49
C LEU A 192 4.97 1.94 10.05
N ALA A 193 4.75 2.00 11.36
CA ALA A 193 3.53 1.53 12.01
C ALA A 193 2.27 2.29 11.50
N ILE A 194 2.36 3.62 11.37
CA ILE A 194 1.28 4.44 10.80
C ILE A 194 1.10 4.15 9.31
N GLY A 195 2.18 3.87 8.57
CA GLY A 195 2.14 3.46 7.17
C GLY A 195 1.31 2.19 6.97
N PHE A 196 1.50 1.18 7.83
CA PHE A 196 0.67 -0.03 7.80
C PHE A 196 -0.81 0.25 8.09
N LEU A 197 -1.11 1.12 9.07
CA LEU A 197 -2.49 1.54 9.32
C LEU A 197 -3.10 2.27 8.12
N LEU A 198 -2.33 3.16 7.47
CA LEU A 198 -2.77 3.87 6.28
C LEU A 198 -3.04 2.88 5.13
N LEU A 199 -2.18 1.89 4.92
CA LEU A 199 -2.40 0.84 3.92
C LEU A 199 -3.71 0.09 4.19
N PHE A 200 -3.96 -0.32 5.44
CA PHE A 200 -5.22 -0.94 5.84
C PHE A 200 -6.45 -0.10 5.45
N ILE A 201 -6.44 1.19 5.79
CA ILE A 201 -7.58 2.07 5.52
C ILE A 201 -7.74 2.29 4.01
N LEU A 202 -6.62 2.54 3.32
CA LEU A 202 -6.59 2.81 1.89
C LEU A 202 -7.08 1.61 1.07
N THR A 203 -6.56 0.41 1.32
CA THR A 203 -6.94 -0.81 0.60
C THR A 203 -8.40 -1.16 0.89
N SER A 204 -8.83 -1.10 2.16
CA SER A 204 -10.21 -1.38 2.57
C SER A 204 -11.22 -0.43 1.93
N LEU A 205 -10.95 0.88 1.95
CA LEU A 205 -11.84 1.89 1.36
C LEU A 205 -11.79 1.89 -0.16
N ALA A 206 -10.62 1.66 -0.78
CA ALA A 206 -10.51 1.56 -2.24
C ALA A 206 -11.30 0.36 -2.77
N TYR A 207 -11.16 -0.82 -2.16
CA TYR A 207 -11.94 -2.00 -2.53
C TYR A 207 -13.44 -1.78 -2.37
N ARG A 208 -13.86 -1.11 -1.29
CA ARG A 208 -15.26 -0.76 -1.05
C ARG A 208 -15.77 0.24 -2.10
N GLY A 209 -15.01 1.29 -2.40
CA GLY A 209 -15.36 2.28 -3.40
C GLY A 209 -15.55 1.65 -4.78
N VAL A 210 -14.63 0.77 -5.20
CA VAL A 210 -14.72 0.01 -6.45
C VAL A 210 -15.95 -0.90 -6.46
N ARG A 211 -16.18 -1.66 -5.39
CA ARG A 211 -17.35 -2.55 -5.26
C ARG A 211 -18.66 -1.77 -5.36
N ASP A 212 -18.80 -0.70 -4.58
CA ASP A 212 -20.05 0.03 -4.42
C ASP A 212 -20.36 0.92 -5.63
N ALA A 213 -19.33 1.46 -6.32
CA ALA A 213 -19.53 2.29 -7.51
C ALA A 213 -19.74 1.49 -8.81
N LEU A 214 -19.29 0.23 -8.88
CA LEU A 214 -19.23 -0.56 -10.12
C LEU A 214 -19.97 -1.90 -10.03
N GLN A 215 -21.05 -1.98 -9.25
CA GLN A 215 -21.82 -3.21 -9.04
C GLN A 215 -22.28 -3.86 -10.37
N ASP A 216 -22.68 -3.05 -11.35
CA ASP A 216 -23.17 -3.53 -12.65
C ASP A 216 -22.09 -3.60 -13.75
N ARG A 217 -20.83 -3.28 -13.41
CA ARG A 217 -19.72 -3.14 -14.37
C ARG A 217 -18.54 -4.02 -13.95
N LEU A 218 -18.76 -5.33 -14.01
CA LEU A 218 -17.80 -6.34 -13.55
C LEU A 218 -16.44 -6.26 -14.27
N ASP A 219 -16.45 -5.85 -15.54
CA ASP A 219 -15.25 -5.57 -16.34
C ASP A 219 -14.40 -4.46 -15.73
N LEU A 220 -15.04 -3.33 -15.39
CA LEU A 220 -14.35 -2.18 -14.79
C LEU A 220 -13.98 -2.45 -13.34
N GLN A 221 -14.85 -3.14 -12.62
CA GLN A 221 -14.60 -3.58 -11.26
C GLN A 221 -13.31 -4.41 -11.21
N GLU A 222 -13.20 -5.45 -12.04
CA GLU A 222 -11.99 -6.25 -12.13
C GLU A 222 -10.77 -5.45 -12.60
N LYS A 223 -10.92 -4.55 -13.58
CA LYS A 223 -9.80 -3.70 -14.04
C LYS A 223 -9.23 -2.85 -12.90
N LEU A 224 -10.07 -2.21 -12.09
CA LEU A 224 -9.63 -1.37 -10.98
C LEU A 224 -9.10 -2.17 -9.79
N THR A 225 -9.76 -3.28 -9.42
CA THR A 225 -9.22 -4.23 -8.43
C THR A 225 -7.84 -4.73 -8.87
N GLY A 226 -7.68 -5.03 -10.17
CA GLY A 226 -6.40 -5.43 -10.74
C GLY A 226 -5.33 -4.35 -10.63
N ALA A 227 -5.64 -3.07 -10.85
CA ALA A 227 -4.66 -1.98 -10.65
C ALA A 227 -4.16 -1.90 -9.20
N ILE A 228 -5.06 -2.09 -8.23
CA ILE A 228 -4.71 -2.14 -6.79
C ILE A 228 -3.83 -3.37 -6.51
N LEU A 229 -4.27 -4.57 -6.90
CA LEU A 229 -3.53 -5.82 -6.68
C LEU A 229 -2.18 -5.84 -7.39
N PHE A 230 -2.06 -5.18 -8.55
CA PHE A 230 -0.79 -5.06 -9.26
C PHE A 230 0.19 -4.19 -8.48
N SER A 231 -0.26 -3.05 -7.95
CA SER A 231 0.56 -2.15 -7.13
C SER A 231 1.04 -2.87 -5.87
N LEU A 232 0.13 -3.57 -5.17
CA LEU A 232 0.46 -4.40 -4.01
C LEU A 232 1.40 -5.56 -4.37
N GLY A 233 1.20 -6.20 -5.53
CA GLY A 233 2.05 -7.29 -6.00
C GLY A 233 3.50 -6.87 -6.26
N ILE A 234 3.74 -5.65 -6.77
CA ILE A 234 5.08 -5.08 -6.89
C ILE A 234 5.66 -4.78 -5.50
N ALA A 235 4.84 -4.24 -4.59
CA ALA A 235 5.26 -3.98 -3.22
C ALA A 235 5.62 -5.25 -2.45
N ASP A 236 4.96 -6.37 -2.71
CA ASP A 236 5.33 -7.67 -2.12
C ASP A 236 6.75 -8.08 -2.51
N VAL A 237 7.08 -8.00 -3.81
CA VAL A 237 8.39 -8.42 -4.33
C VAL A 237 9.49 -7.57 -3.70
N THR A 238 9.27 -6.26 -3.68
CA THR A 238 10.21 -5.32 -3.07
C THR A 238 10.31 -5.51 -1.55
N HIS A 239 9.19 -5.69 -0.84
CA HIS A 239 9.17 -5.93 0.61
C HIS A 239 9.90 -7.22 0.99
N PHE A 240 9.58 -8.31 0.28
CA PHE A 240 10.24 -9.61 0.43
C PHE A 240 11.74 -9.49 0.17
N THR A 241 12.12 -8.88 -0.96
CA THR A 241 13.53 -8.77 -1.37
C THR A 241 14.33 -7.94 -0.37
N LEU A 242 13.81 -6.78 0.03
CA LEU A 242 14.48 -5.90 0.99
C LEU A 242 14.62 -6.58 2.35
N THR A 243 13.54 -7.20 2.86
CA THR A 243 13.59 -7.92 4.13
C THR A 243 14.62 -9.05 4.05
N TYR A 244 14.65 -9.81 2.96
CA TYR A 244 15.59 -10.91 2.81
C TYR A 244 17.06 -10.45 2.71
N ILE A 245 17.32 -9.34 2.00
CA ILE A 245 18.68 -8.78 1.87
C ILE A 245 19.21 -8.30 3.22
N PHE A 246 18.39 -7.56 3.99
CA PHE A 246 18.81 -6.91 5.24
C PHE A 246 18.68 -7.76 6.50
N LEU A 247 18.04 -8.93 6.40
CA LEU A 247 18.10 -9.92 7.47
C LEU A 247 19.58 -10.33 7.69
N PRO A 248 20.08 -10.54 8.92
CA PRO A 248 21.43 -11.04 9.14
C PRO A 248 21.63 -12.46 8.58
N GLU A 249 22.81 -12.75 8.05
CA GLU A 249 23.09 -13.98 7.32
C GLU A 249 22.83 -15.24 8.14
N GLU A 250 23.13 -15.20 9.45
CA GLU A 250 22.91 -16.32 10.36
C GLU A 250 21.44 -16.75 10.48
N TRP A 251 20.49 -15.83 10.24
CA TRP A 251 19.05 -16.09 10.37
C TRP A 251 18.32 -16.24 9.04
N LYS A 252 18.93 -15.82 7.91
CA LYS A 252 18.31 -15.85 6.57
C LYS A 252 17.76 -17.22 6.16
N TYR A 253 18.43 -18.29 6.58
CA TYR A 253 18.14 -19.66 6.14
C TYR A 253 17.56 -20.54 7.24
N GLN A 254 17.12 -19.94 8.35
CA GLN A 254 16.58 -20.66 9.51
C GLN A 254 15.14 -20.23 9.81
N PRO A 255 14.16 -20.55 8.93
CA PRO A 255 12.80 -20.06 9.05
C PRO A 255 12.08 -20.48 10.33
N TRP A 256 12.53 -21.54 11.01
CA TRP A 256 12.00 -21.94 12.32
C TRP A 256 12.45 -21.05 13.48
N LEU A 257 13.45 -20.18 13.27
CA LEU A 257 13.91 -19.18 14.26
C LEU A 257 13.39 -17.78 13.96
N TRP A 258 12.61 -17.61 12.90
CA TRP A 258 12.01 -16.32 12.59
C TRP A 258 10.98 -15.95 13.64
N ASN A 259 10.98 -14.67 14.03
CA ASN A 259 9.94 -14.10 14.87
C ASN A 259 8.66 -13.82 14.04
N THR A 260 7.62 -13.35 14.71
CA THR A 260 6.32 -13.08 14.09
C THR A 260 6.43 -12.07 12.95
N THR A 261 7.18 -10.98 13.16
CA THR A 261 7.37 -9.92 12.16
C THR A 261 8.12 -10.42 10.93
N THR A 262 9.14 -11.26 11.11
CA THR A 262 9.90 -11.86 10.00
C THR A 262 9.02 -12.82 9.19
N HIS A 263 8.19 -13.65 9.85
CA HIS A 263 7.19 -14.46 9.16
C HIS A 263 6.14 -13.63 8.42
N GLY A 264 5.70 -12.50 9.00
CA GLY A 264 4.83 -11.53 8.33
C GLY A 264 5.47 -10.98 7.06
N ASN A 265 6.73 -10.53 7.17
CA ASN A 265 7.44 -9.88 6.07
C ASN A 265 7.90 -10.82 4.95
N LEU A 266 8.13 -12.10 5.26
CA LEU A 266 8.60 -13.09 4.28
C LEU A 266 7.51 -14.11 3.93
N SER A 267 7.14 -14.97 4.88
CA SER A 267 6.21 -16.08 4.62
C SER A 267 4.82 -15.61 4.19
N PHE A 268 4.27 -14.63 4.90
CA PHE A 268 2.93 -14.14 4.63
C PHE A 268 2.88 -13.28 3.35
N VAL A 269 3.89 -12.44 3.11
CA VAL A 269 4.03 -11.69 1.85
C VAL A 269 4.15 -12.62 0.64
N ILE A 270 4.91 -13.71 0.72
CA ILE A 270 4.96 -14.73 -0.36
C ILE A 270 3.57 -15.30 -0.62
N LEU A 271 2.81 -15.65 0.43
CA LEU A 271 1.45 -16.17 0.30
C LEU A 271 0.52 -15.16 -0.40
N LEU A 272 0.59 -13.88 -0.01
CA LEU A 272 -0.19 -12.82 -0.65
C LEU A 272 0.21 -12.63 -2.12
N HIS A 273 1.51 -12.62 -2.41
CA HIS A 273 2.03 -12.46 -3.76
C HIS A 273 1.58 -13.59 -4.70
N VAL A 274 1.69 -14.85 -4.25
CA VAL A 274 1.21 -16.02 -4.99
C VAL A 274 -0.30 -15.92 -5.20
N SER A 275 -1.05 -15.51 -4.18
CA SER A 275 -2.50 -15.29 -4.29
C SER A 275 -2.83 -14.24 -5.36
N ARG A 276 -2.05 -13.17 -5.47
CA ARG A 276 -2.23 -12.13 -6.50
C ARG A 276 -1.96 -12.66 -7.90
N ILE A 277 -0.85 -13.39 -8.08
CA ILE A 277 -0.54 -14.04 -9.36
C ILE A 277 -1.68 -14.99 -9.78
N CYS A 278 -2.13 -15.86 -8.86
CA CYS A 278 -3.26 -16.76 -9.09
C CYS A 278 -4.53 -15.99 -9.47
N TRP A 279 -4.79 -14.84 -8.83
CA TRP A 279 -5.91 -13.97 -9.17
C TRP A 279 -5.80 -13.44 -10.60
N PHE A 280 -4.65 -12.92 -11.04
CA PHE A 280 -4.47 -12.45 -12.42
C PHE A 280 -4.60 -13.59 -13.45
N LEU A 281 -4.11 -14.78 -13.12
CA LEU A 281 -4.24 -15.97 -13.96
C LEU A 281 -5.68 -16.51 -14.01
N GLY A 282 -6.56 -16.08 -13.11
CA GLY A 282 -7.96 -16.52 -13.06
C GLY A 282 -8.16 -17.88 -12.37
N VAL A 283 -7.20 -18.32 -11.57
CA VAL A 283 -7.29 -19.60 -10.85
C VAL A 283 -8.48 -19.56 -9.88
N GLY A 284 -9.43 -20.49 -10.02
CA GLY A 284 -10.59 -20.59 -9.11
C GLY A 284 -11.58 -19.41 -9.19
N ARG A 285 -11.56 -18.59 -10.25
CA ARG A 285 -12.53 -17.49 -10.45
C ARG A 285 -12.90 -17.26 -11.92
N LYS A 286 -14.02 -16.59 -12.14
CA LYS A 286 -14.37 -16.06 -13.47
C LYS A 286 -13.60 -14.76 -13.74
N ARG A 287 -13.11 -14.61 -14.97
CA ARG A 287 -12.51 -13.36 -15.48
C ARG A 287 -13.52 -12.63 -16.36
N TYR A 288 -13.58 -11.32 -16.19
CA TYR A 288 -14.45 -10.34 -16.86
C TYR A 288 -13.63 -9.32 -17.68
N TYR A 289 -12.36 -9.09 -17.34
CA TYR A 289 -11.45 -8.18 -18.02
C TYR A 289 -10.15 -8.85 -18.45
N PHE A 290 -9.35 -9.36 -17.51
CA PHE A 290 -8.04 -9.91 -17.82
C PHE A 290 -8.14 -11.20 -18.63
N GLY A 291 -7.35 -11.31 -19.70
CA GLY A 291 -7.34 -12.48 -20.59
C GLY A 291 -8.64 -12.71 -21.36
N GLN A 292 -9.57 -11.74 -21.36
CA GLN A 292 -10.75 -11.79 -22.22
C GLN A 292 -10.42 -11.21 -23.60
N PRO A 293 -10.99 -11.77 -24.70
CA PRO A 293 -10.83 -11.18 -26.02
C PRO A 293 -11.37 -9.74 -26.01
N ALA A 294 -10.70 -8.84 -26.74
CA ALA A 294 -11.16 -7.47 -26.87
C ALA A 294 -12.62 -7.48 -27.33
N ARG A 295 -13.50 -6.85 -26.53
CA ARG A 295 -14.92 -6.76 -26.87
C ARG A 295 -15.01 -6.02 -28.20
N ALA A 296 -15.49 -6.69 -29.25
CA ALA A 296 -15.68 -6.06 -30.55
C ALA A 296 -16.50 -4.79 -30.36
N ILE A 297 -15.93 -3.64 -30.74
CA ILE A 297 -16.67 -2.37 -30.73
C ILE A 297 -17.79 -2.58 -31.73
N PRO A 298 -19.08 -2.56 -31.31
CA PRO A 298 -20.16 -2.65 -32.28
C PRO A 298 -19.98 -1.50 -33.25
N ALA A 299 -19.87 -1.82 -34.54
CA ALA A 299 -19.73 -0.84 -35.60
C ALA A 299 -20.81 0.23 -35.39
N LYS A 300 -20.41 1.51 -35.32
CA LYS A 300 -21.36 2.61 -35.35
C LYS A 300 -22.27 2.36 -36.54
N LYS A 301 -23.57 2.10 -36.29
CA LYS A 301 -24.56 2.10 -37.37
C LYS A 301 -24.45 3.47 -38.03
N ALA A 302 -24.03 3.46 -39.30
CA ALA A 302 -23.97 4.63 -40.16
C ALA A 302 -25.39 5.15 -40.43
#